data_AF-A0A961V5L2-F1
#
_entry.id   AF-A0A961V5L2-F1
#
_cell.length_a   1.000
_cell.length_b   1.000
_cell.length_c   1.000
_cell.angle_alpha   90.00
_cell.angle_beta   90.00
_cell.angle_gamma   90.00
#
_symmetry.space_group_name_H-M   'P 1'
#
loop_
_entity.id
_entity.type
_entity.pdbx_description
1 polymer ?
#
loop_
_entity_poly.entity_id
_entity_poly.type
_entity_poly.pdbx_seq_one_letter_code
_entity_poly.pdbx_strand_id
1 'polypeptide(L)'
;MSIPGTDGSLAGAALAASVVLFLPVAAFADQNDAPARAAIAANCERCHPPLPDGGWEVMTMRPHDREEMAFLLRRMAEEYSAFPSDAEKKAIIEYLGRAR
;
A
#
# COMPACT_ATOMS: atom_id res chain seq x y z
N MET A 1 13.01 33.51 66.01
CA MET A 1 11.95 32.48 66.13
C MET A 1 11.80 31.78 64.79
N SER A 2 11.88 30.45 64.84
CA SER A 2 11.75 29.41 63.81
C SER A 2 10.39 29.47 63.05
N ILE A 3 10.09 28.92 61.85
CA ILE A 3 10.67 27.90 60.94
C ILE A 3 10.29 28.25 59.46
N PRO A 4 11.13 27.92 58.47
CA PRO A 4 10.86 28.05 57.02
C PRO A 4 10.01 26.88 56.46
N GLY A 5 9.12 27.17 55.52
CA GLY A 5 8.35 26.17 54.77
C GLY A 5 8.79 26.13 53.32
N THR A 6 9.67 25.20 53.02
CA THR A 6 10.08 24.78 51.69
C THR A 6 9.00 23.93 51.03
N ASP A 7 9.23 23.71 49.74
CA ASP A 7 8.85 22.52 48.98
C ASP A 7 7.62 22.63 48.10
N GLY A 8 7.93 22.59 46.81
CA GLY A 8 7.00 22.60 45.73
C GLY A 8 6.07 21.41 45.76
N SER A 9 4.89 21.66 45.20
CA SER A 9 4.01 20.60 44.74
C SER A 9 3.33 21.10 43.47
N LEU A 10 4.11 21.17 42.38
CA LEU A 10 3.56 20.99 41.04
C LEU A 10 3.19 19.50 40.93
N ALA A 11 2.03 19.14 41.47
CA ALA A 11 1.54 17.78 41.40
C ALA A 11 0.06 17.79 41.01
N GLY A 12 -0.21 17.23 39.84
CA GLY A 12 -1.48 16.55 39.59
C GLY A 12 -2.39 17.22 38.57
N ALA A 13 -2.07 17.03 37.28
CA ALA A 13 -2.99 16.74 36.17
C ALA A 13 -2.26 17.14 34.87
N ALA A 14 -2.08 16.31 33.86
CA ALA A 14 -2.56 14.98 33.59
C ALA A 14 -1.48 14.30 32.74
N LEU A 15 -1.34 12.98 32.88
CA LEU A 15 -0.68 12.20 31.84
C LEU A 15 -1.44 12.46 30.54
N ALA A 16 -0.85 13.26 29.64
CA ALA A 16 -1.18 13.15 28.23
C ALA A 16 -0.64 11.79 27.78
N ALA A 17 -1.42 10.76 28.04
CA ALA A 17 -1.35 9.50 27.34
C ALA A 17 -1.70 9.81 25.89
N SER A 18 -0.73 10.35 25.15
CA SER A 18 -0.71 10.23 23.70
C SER A 18 -0.51 8.74 23.43
N VAL A 19 -1.61 8.00 23.52
CA VAL A 19 -1.79 6.72 22.86
C VAL A 19 -1.42 7.04 21.42
N VAL A 20 -0.17 6.73 21.06
CA VAL A 20 0.20 6.52 19.67
C VAL A 20 -0.71 5.39 19.28
N LEU A 21 -1.84 5.77 18.68
CA LEU A 21 -2.76 4.88 18.02
C LEU A 21 -1.87 3.94 17.21
N PHE A 22 -1.81 2.69 17.64
CA PHE A 22 -1.44 1.59 16.78
C PHE A 22 -2.53 1.53 15.71
N LEU A 23 -2.52 2.50 14.80
CA LEU A 23 -3.30 2.42 13.59
C LEU A 23 -2.80 1.16 12.89
N PRO A 24 -3.71 0.27 12.47
CA PRO A 24 -3.32 -0.94 11.79
C PRO A 24 -2.65 -0.51 10.48
N VAL A 25 -1.33 -0.65 10.40
CA VAL A 25 -0.55 -0.50 9.16
C VAL A 25 -1.16 -1.36 8.03
N ALA A 26 -1.84 -2.45 8.39
CA ALA A 26 -2.57 -3.32 7.47
C ALA A 26 -3.79 -2.65 6.77
N ALA A 27 -4.49 -1.70 7.41
CA ALA A 27 -5.66 -1.06 6.81
C ALA A 27 -5.28 0.01 5.75
N PHE A 28 -4.08 0.58 5.86
CA PHE A 28 -3.57 1.55 4.88
C PHE A 28 -2.98 0.91 3.63
N ALA A 29 -2.50 -0.33 3.74
CA ALA A 29 -2.13 -1.12 2.56
C ALA A 29 -3.38 -1.37 1.69
N ASP A 30 -4.48 -1.79 2.32
CA ASP A 30 -5.70 -2.18 1.61
C ASP A 30 -6.36 -1.03 0.82
N GLN A 31 -6.41 0.19 1.36
CA GLN A 31 -7.02 1.33 0.67
C GLN A 31 -6.21 1.86 -0.52
N ASN A 32 -4.88 1.75 -0.49
CA ASN A 32 -4.01 2.18 -1.59
C ASN A 32 -3.85 1.09 -2.67
N ASP A 33 -4.16 -0.16 -2.33
CA ASP A 33 -4.04 -1.30 -3.23
C ASP A 33 -5.35 -1.55 -3.99
N ALA A 34 -6.50 -1.16 -3.45
CA ALA A 34 -7.81 -1.36 -4.08
C ALA A 34 -7.91 -0.84 -5.53
N PRO A 35 -7.43 0.37 -5.87
CA PRO A 35 -7.42 0.84 -7.26
C PRO A 35 -6.55 -0.04 -8.19
N ALA A 36 -5.41 -0.52 -7.70
CA ALA A 36 -4.53 -1.39 -8.46
C ALA A 36 -5.16 -2.77 -8.67
N ARG A 37 -5.74 -3.37 -7.62
CA ARG A 37 -6.44 -4.66 -7.72
C ARG A 37 -7.62 -4.59 -8.69
N ALA A 38 -8.41 -3.51 -8.64
CA ALA A 38 -9.49 -3.29 -9.59
C ALA A 38 -9.00 -3.18 -11.03
N ALA A 39 -7.89 -2.45 -11.26
CA ALA A 39 -7.27 -2.34 -12.58
C ALA A 39 -6.77 -3.70 -13.11
N ILE A 40 -6.15 -4.52 -12.25
CA ILE A 40 -5.67 -5.86 -12.60
C ILE A 40 -6.86 -6.78 -12.91
N ALA A 41 -7.93 -6.72 -12.12
CA ALA A 41 -9.14 -7.49 -12.38
C ALA A 41 -9.79 -7.14 -13.73
N ALA A 42 -9.89 -5.84 -14.04
CA ALA A 42 -10.51 -5.38 -15.28
C ALA A 42 -9.67 -5.71 -16.52
N ASN A 43 -8.34 -5.66 -16.43
CA ASN A 43 -7.47 -5.69 -17.61
C ASN A 43 -6.65 -6.97 -17.77
N CYS A 44 -6.35 -7.68 -16.67
CA CYS A 44 -5.34 -8.73 -16.64
C CYS A 44 -5.89 -10.10 -16.22
N GLU A 45 -6.87 -10.15 -15.31
CA GLU A 45 -7.33 -11.41 -14.70
C GLU A 45 -7.88 -12.44 -15.69
N ARG A 46 -8.43 -11.99 -16.82
CA ARG A 46 -8.90 -12.88 -17.89
C ARG A 46 -7.79 -13.82 -18.39
N CYS A 47 -6.55 -13.33 -18.46
CA CYS A 47 -5.40 -14.07 -18.98
C CYS A 47 -4.43 -14.49 -17.87
N HIS A 48 -4.47 -13.80 -16.74
CA HIS A 48 -3.59 -14.03 -15.58
C HIS A 48 -4.47 -14.19 -14.34
N PRO A 49 -5.01 -15.39 -14.09
CA PRO A 49 -5.83 -15.62 -12.91
C PRO A 49 -5.01 -15.40 -11.62
N PRO A 50 -5.65 -14.96 -10.54
CA PRO A 50 -4.98 -14.79 -9.26
C PRO A 50 -4.53 -16.13 -8.67
N LEU A 51 -3.44 -16.10 -7.91
CA LEU A 51 -2.93 -17.26 -7.18
C LEU A 51 -3.77 -17.55 -5.92
N PRO A 52 -3.78 -18.80 -5.40
CA PRO A 52 -4.61 -19.18 -4.25
C PRO A 52 -4.29 -18.44 -2.95
N ASP A 53 -3.05 -17.98 -2.79
CA ASP A 53 -2.53 -17.20 -1.66
C ASP A 53 -2.67 -15.68 -1.87
N GLY A 54 -3.24 -15.27 -3.00
CA GLY A 54 -3.30 -13.88 -3.44
C GLY A 54 -2.06 -13.48 -4.23
N GLY A 55 -2.25 -12.64 -5.25
CA GLY A 55 -1.20 -12.30 -6.22
C GLY A 55 -1.50 -12.87 -7.60
N TRP A 56 -0.58 -12.70 -8.55
CA TRP A 56 -0.76 -13.08 -9.96
C TRP A 56 0.50 -13.69 -10.55
N GLU A 57 0.39 -14.76 -11.34
CA GLU A 57 1.54 -15.58 -11.75
C GLU A 57 2.66 -14.78 -12.45
N VAL A 58 2.31 -13.99 -13.48
CA VAL A 58 3.26 -13.12 -14.22
C VAL A 58 3.93 -12.08 -13.33
N MET A 59 3.29 -11.72 -12.22
CA MET A 59 3.71 -10.60 -11.38
C MET A 59 4.39 -11.04 -10.07
N THR A 60 4.15 -12.27 -9.63
CA THR A 60 4.62 -12.81 -8.34
C THR A 60 5.75 -13.83 -8.54
N MET A 61 5.73 -14.60 -9.63
CA MET A 61 6.76 -15.61 -9.92
C MET A 61 7.95 -15.04 -10.71
N ARG A 62 7.75 -13.92 -11.42
CA ARG A 62 8.80 -13.20 -12.15
C ARG A 62 8.71 -11.72 -11.81
N PRO A 63 9.44 -11.24 -10.78
CA PRO A 63 9.41 -9.83 -10.44
C PRO A 63 10.00 -9.02 -11.60
N HIS A 64 9.21 -8.06 -12.07
CA HIS A 64 9.61 -7.11 -13.09
C HIS A 64 10.01 -5.79 -12.43
N ASP A 65 11.00 -5.11 -13.00
CA ASP A 65 11.28 -3.74 -12.59
C ASP A 65 10.21 -2.77 -13.14
N ARG A 66 10.31 -1.49 -12.76
CA ARG A 66 9.33 -0.47 -13.13
C ARG A 66 9.28 -0.23 -14.64
N GLU A 67 10.43 -0.28 -15.31
CA GLU A 67 10.54 -0.02 -16.75
C GLU A 67 9.99 -1.20 -17.55
N GLU A 68 10.35 -2.42 -17.14
CA GLU A 68 9.84 -3.66 -17.72
C GLU A 68 8.32 -3.76 -17.57
N MET A 69 7.77 -3.43 -16.38
CA MET A 69 6.32 -3.43 -16.17
C MET A 69 5.60 -2.41 -17.06
N ALA A 70 6.17 -1.22 -17.23
CA ALA A 70 5.61 -0.20 -18.14
C ALA A 70 5.62 -0.68 -19.61
N PHE A 71 6.69 -1.35 -20.03
CA PHE A 71 6.79 -1.97 -21.35
C PHE A 71 5.73 -3.06 -21.54
N LEU A 72 5.60 -3.97 -20.58
CA LEU A 72 4.62 -5.07 -20.64
C LEU A 72 3.18 -4.54 -20.71
N LEU A 73 2.83 -3.53 -19.90
CA LEU A 73 1.50 -2.93 -19.93
C LEU A 73 1.20 -2.22 -21.26
N ARG A 74 2.20 -1.58 -21.89
CA ARG A 74 2.05 -1.02 -23.24
C ARG A 74 1.80 -2.13 -24.25
N ARG A 75 2.59 -3.21 -24.20
CA ARG A 75 2.44 -4.36 -25.10
C ARG A 75 1.07 -5.01 -24.97
N MET A 76 0.51 -5.11 -23.76
CA MET A 76 -0.83 -5.65 -23.55
C MET A 76 -1.93 -4.83 -24.21
N ALA A 77 -1.76 -3.51 -24.27
CA ALA A 77 -2.68 -2.61 -25.00
C ALA A 77 -2.55 -2.74 -26.52
N GLU A 78 -1.32 -2.92 -27.02
CA GLU A 78 -1.07 -3.01 -28.46
C GLU A 78 -1.43 -4.38 -29.04
N GLU A 79 -1.16 -5.48 -28.32
CA GLU A 79 -1.26 -6.84 -28.87
C GLU A 79 -2.49 -7.62 -28.37
N TYR A 80 -3.01 -7.35 -27.17
CA TYR A 80 -3.97 -8.24 -26.49
C TYR A 80 -5.28 -7.57 -26.06
N SER A 81 -5.53 -6.35 -26.54
CA SER A 81 -6.75 -5.58 -26.27
C SER A 81 -7.02 -5.33 -24.78
N ALA A 82 -5.98 -5.22 -23.96
CA ALA A 82 -6.09 -4.79 -22.56
C ALA A 82 -5.72 -3.30 -22.49
N PHE A 83 -6.67 -2.43 -22.17
CA PHE A 83 -6.49 -0.99 -22.31
C PHE A 83 -6.54 -0.25 -20.95
N PRO A 84 -5.61 -0.53 -20.02
CA PRO A 84 -5.57 0.25 -18.79
C PRO A 84 -5.27 1.71 -19.13
N SER A 85 -6.02 2.61 -18.52
CA SER A 85 -5.75 4.05 -18.51
C SER A 85 -4.38 4.33 -17.87
N ASP A 86 -3.84 5.52 -18.06
CA ASP A 86 -2.53 5.87 -17.49
C ASP A 86 -2.54 5.88 -15.95
N ALA A 87 -3.70 6.20 -15.34
CA ALA A 87 -3.90 6.10 -13.90
C ALA A 87 -3.85 4.64 -13.43
N GLU A 88 -4.51 3.73 -14.15
CA GLU A 88 -4.49 2.30 -13.87
C GLU A 88 -3.08 1.71 -14.05
N LYS A 89 -2.37 2.07 -15.13
CA LYS A 89 -0.97 1.65 -15.34
C LYS A 89 -0.10 2.07 -14.17
N LYS A 90 -0.22 3.33 -13.73
CA LYS A 90 0.53 3.85 -12.57
C LYS A 90 0.20 3.06 -11.30
N ALA A 91 -1.07 2.83 -11.03
CA ALA A 91 -1.51 2.07 -9.85
C ALA A 91 -0.96 0.64 -9.85
N ILE A 92 -1.02 -0.06 -10.99
CA ILE A 92 -0.49 -1.41 -11.17
C ILE A 92 1.03 -1.43 -10.90
N ILE A 93 1.79 -0.53 -11.53
CA ILE A 93 3.24 -0.43 -11.37
C ILE A 93 3.63 -0.15 -9.92
N GLU A 94 2.95 0.79 -9.25
CA GLU A 94 3.23 1.13 -7.85
C GLU A 94 2.91 -0.01 -6.90
N TYR A 95 1.77 -0.68 -7.10
CA TYR A 95 1.34 -1.82 -6.29
C TYR A 95 2.34 -2.97 -6.38
N LEU A 96 2.65 -3.43 -7.60
CA LEU A 96 3.61 -4.53 -7.80
C LEU A 96 5.02 -4.17 -7.40
N GLY A 97 5.40 -2.89 -7.56
CA GLY A 97 6.70 -2.40 -7.14
C GLY A 97 6.92 -2.42 -5.62
N ARG A 98 5.84 -2.58 -4.81
CA ARG A 98 5.91 -2.74 -3.35
C ARG A 98 5.88 -4.20 -2.89
N ALA A 99 5.40 -5.13 -3.71
CA ALA A 99 5.20 -6.54 -3.34
C ALA A 99 6.51 -7.38 -3.35
N ARG A 100 7.67 -6.72 -3.29
CA ARG A 100 9.01 -7.32 -3.35
C ARG A 100 9.73 -7.22 -2.01
#